data_AF-A0A7J8FIN5-F1
#
_entry.id   AF-A0A7J8FIN5-F1
#
_cell.length_a   1.000
_cell.length_b   1.000
_cell.length_c   1.000
_cell.angle_alpha   90.00
_cell.angle_beta   90.00
_cell.angle_gamma   90.00
#
_symmetry.space_group_name_H-M   'P 1'
#
loop_
_entity.id
_entity.type
_entity.pdbx_description
1 polymer ?
#
loop_
_entity_poly.entity_id
_entity_poly.type
_entity_poly.pdbx_seq_one_letter_code
_entity_poly.pdbx_strand_id
1 'polypeptide(L)'
;MEIEIIKWNQSEMKNILSEMKRILKGIGRVDEERDQTTDIEDGKAKNTQSEWQEKSNQEYNNNLRSLWDKIKGNNIRLTEVPEEEEQEVEYRFEEIMTENFLSLVKEIDIQPQEAQRVPPKMNPMRPTQRHIII
;
A
#
# COMPACT_ATOMS: atom_id res chain seq x y z
N MET A 1 60.41 49.93 -32.46
CA MET A 1 60.50 48.46 -32.35
C MET A 1 59.98 47.98 -30.99
N GLU A 2 60.57 48.37 -29.85
CA GLU A 2 60.14 47.88 -28.51
C GLU A 2 58.68 48.23 -28.14
N ILE A 3 58.21 49.44 -28.45
CA ILE A 3 56.84 49.88 -28.12
C ILE A 3 55.76 49.06 -28.87
N GLU A 4 56.04 48.64 -30.10
CA GLU A 4 55.10 47.84 -30.90
C GLU A 4 54.98 46.41 -30.37
N ILE A 5 56.09 45.83 -29.92
CA ILE A 5 56.12 44.51 -29.28
C ILE A 5 55.31 44.52 -27.98
N ILE A 6 55.44 45.57 -27.16
CA ILE A 6 54.67 45.71 -25.92
C ILE A 6 53.17 45.81 -26.21
N LYS A 7 52.77 46.60 -27.21
CA LYS A 7 51.35 46.74 -27.61
C LYS A 7 50.76 45.42 -28.14
N TRP A 8 51.53 44.66 -28.92
CA TRP A 8 51.12 43.35 -29.41
C TRP A 8 50.91 42.36 -28.25
N ASN A 9 51.88 42.27 -27.32
CA ASN A 9 51.75 41.44 -26.12
C ASN A 9 50.53 41.83 -25.27
N GLN A 10 50.24 43.11 -25.12
CA GLN A 10 49.05 43.59 -24.40
C GLN A 10 47.74 43.21 -25.10
N SER A 11 47.69 43.26 -26.43
CA SER A 11 46.54 42.81 -27.20
C SER A 11 46.32 41.30 -27.04
N GLU A 12 47.40 40.53 -27.09
CA GLU A 12 47.36 39.08 -26.95
C GLU A 12 46.89 38.64 -25.56
N MET A 13 47.41 39.27 -24.50
CA MET A 13 46.95 39.03 -23.13
C MET A 13 45.46 39.33 -22.95
N LYS A 14 44.93 40.38 -23.58
CA LYS A 14 43.50 40.71 -23.53
C LYS A 14 42.64 39.66 -24.25
N ASN A 15 43.13 39.12 -25.37
CA ASN A 15 42.47 38.04 -26.09
C ASN A 15 42.38 36.78 -25.23
N ILE A 16 43.53 36.34 -24.68
CA ILE A 16 43.62 35.17 -23.79
C ILE A 16 42.69 35.32 -22.57
N LEU A 17 42.65 36.49 -21.94
CA LEU A 17 41.75 36.74 -20.80
C LEU A 17 40.27 36.61 -21.19
N SER A 18 39.91 37.05 -22.40
CA SER A 18 38.54 36.97 -22.91
C SER A 18 38.13 35.53 -23.17
N GLU A 19 39.04 34.74 -23.74
CA GLU A 19 38.87 33.30 -23.94
C GLU A 19 38.76 32.53 -22.62
N MET A 20 39.61 32.84 -21.63
CA MET A 20 39.52 32.24 -20.29
C MET A 20 38.18 32.54 -19.62
N LYS A 21 37.66 33.77 -19.72
CA LYS A 21 36.34 34.12 -19.19
C LYS A 21 35.21 33.34 -19.87
N ARG A 22 35.32 33.12 -21.19
CA ARG A 22 34.36 32.33 -21.95
C ARG A 22 34.35 30.87 -21.49
N ILE A 23 35.53 30.27 -21.30
CA ILE A 23 35.69 28.89 -20.83
C ILE A 23 35.16 28.74 -19.40
N LEU A 24 35.54 29.63 -18.48
CA LEU A 24 35.06 29.59 -17.09
C LEU A 24 33.53 29.70 -17.00
N LYS A 25 32.92 30.56 -17.81
CA LYS A 25 31.46 30.65 -17.91
C LYS A 25 30.84 29.37 -18.48
N GLY A 26 31.51 28.72 -19.44
CA GLY A 26 31.11 27.44 -19.97
C GLY A 26 31.13 26.33 -18.92
N ILE A 27 32.17 26.29 -18.08
CA ILE A 27 32.32 25.32 -17.00
C ILE A 27 31.17 25.45 -15.99
N GLY A 28 30.82 26.67 -15.57
CA GLY A 28 29.70 26.88 -14.64
C GLY A 28 28.36 26.34 -15.15
N ARG A 29 28.08 26.46 -16.46
CA ARG A 29 26.88 25.88 -17.08
C ARG A 29 26.89 24.34 -17.04
N VAL A 30 28.05 23.74 -17.26
CA VAL A 30 28.21 22.28 -17.20
C VAL A 30 28.01 21.76 -15.78
N ASP A 31 28.48 22.49 -14.77
CA ASP A 31 28.26 22.12 -13.37
C ASP A 31 26.78 22.24 -12.99
N GLU A 32 26.08 23.32 -13.41
CA GLU A 32 24.63 23.46 -13.22
C GLU A 32 23.83 22.31 -13.86
N GLU A 33 24.17 21.91 -15.10
CA GLU A 33 23.52 20.79 -15.79
C GLU A 33 23.81 19.43 -15.13
N ARG A 34 25.03 19.25 -14.56
CA ARG A 34 25.39 18.04 -13.79
C ARG A 34 24.59 17.92 -12.51
N ASP A 35 24.44 19.02 -11.78
CA ASP A 35 23.65 19.05 -10.54
C ASP A 35 22.18 18.71 -10.84
N GLN A 36 21.59 19.32 -11.88
CA GLN A 36 20.23 18.99 -12.33
C GLN A 36 20.07 17.52 -12.73
N THR A 37 21.08 16.94 -13.41
CA THR A 37 21.05 15.53 -13.79
C THR A 37 21.08 14.61 -12.57
N THR A 38 21.91 14.94 -11.57
CA THR A 38 22.02 14.19 -10.30
C THR A 38 20.69 14.20 -9.55
N ASP A 39 20.06 15.37 -9.43
CA ASP A 39 18.75 15.51 -8.77
C ASP A 39 17.66 14.68 -9.48
N ILE A 40 17.67 14.64 -10.82
CA ILE A 40 16.73 13.84 -11.61
C ILE A 40 16.97 12.34 -11.42
N GLU A 41 18.23 11.89 -11.39
CA GLU A 41 18.58 10.48 -11.16
C GLU A 41 18.15 10.01 -9.77
N ASP A 42 18.42 10.81 -8.74
CA ASP A 42 17.96 10.55 -7.37
C ASP A 42 16.43 10.51 -7.27
N GLY A 43 15.75 11.42 -7.98
CA GLY A 43 14.29 11.42 -8.10
C GLY A 43 13.74 10.15 -8.73
N LYS A 44 14.36 9.67 -9.80
CA LYS A 44 13.97 8.41 -10.47
C LYS A 44 14.19 7.20 -9.58
N ALA A 45 15.33 7.11 -8.89
CA ALA A 45 15.63 6.02 -7.97
C ALA A 45 14.60 5.93 -6.84
N LYS A 46 14.24 7.07 -6.25
CA LYS A 46 13.18 7.16 -5.23
C LYS A 46 11.83 6.71 -5.76
N ASN A 47 11.45 7.12 -6.98
CA ASN A 47 10.18 6.72 -7.59
C ASN A 47 10.11 5.21 -7.84
N THR A 48 11.19 4.61 -8.38
CA THR A 48 11.27 3.15 -8.55
C THR A 48 11.15 2.43 -7.21
N GLN A 49 11.80 2.93 -6.16
CA GLN A 49 11.67 2.35 -4.83
C GLN A 49 10.23 2.40 -4.29
N SER A 50 9.52 3.53 -4.45
CA SER A 50 8.12 3.63 -4.04
C SER A 50 7.20 2.70 -4.82
N GLU A 51 7.42 2.52 -6.13
CA GLU A 51 6.65 1.58 -6.96
C GLU A 51 6.83 0.13 -6.48
N TRP A 52 8.05 -0.27 -6.12
CA TRP A 52 8.31 -1.60 -5.55
C TRP A 52 7.61 -1.80 -4.21
N GLN A 53 7.62 -0.79 -3.34
CA GLN A 53 6.91 -0.84 -2.06
C GLN A 53 5.40 -0.96 -2.25
N GLU A 54 4.82 -0.19 -3.18
CA GLU A 54 3.39 -0.23 -3.47
C GLU A 54 2.97 -1.59 -4.03
N LYS A 55 3.74 -2.15 -4.98
CA LYS A 55 3.48 -3.49 -5.53
C LYS A 55 3.58 -4.58 -4.47
N SER A 56 4.59 -4.51 -3.60
CA SER A 56 4.75 -5.44 -2.47
C SER A 56 3.56 -5.34 -1.50
N ASN A 57 3.10 -4.12 -1.19
CA ASN A 57 1.95 -3.91 -0.33
C ASN A 57 0.66 -4.45 -0.97
N GLN A 58 0.49 -4.25 -2.28
CA GLN A 58 -0.65 -4.78 -3.01
C GLN A 58 -0.66 -6.32 -2.99
N GLU A 59 0.49 -6.95 -3.22
CA GLU A 59 0.64 -8.41 -3.15
C GLU A 59 0.35 -8.94 -1.75
N TYR A 60 0.88 -8.28 -0.72
CA TYR A 60 0.59 -8.62 0.67
C TYR A 60 -0.90 -8.51 1.00
N ASN A 61 -1.58 -7.43 0.57
CA ASN A 61 -3.01 -7.25 0.76
C ASN A 61 -3.84 -8.33 0.02
N ASN A 62 -3.44 -8.68 -1.20
CA ASN A 62 -4.08 -9.76 -1.96
C ASN A 62 -3.93 -11.11 -1.25
N ASN A 63 -2.74 -11.39 -0.71
CA ASN A 63 -2.47 -12.59 0.05
C ASN A 63 -3.28 -12.63 1.35
N LEU A 64 -3.36 -11.52 2.09
CA LEU A 64 -4.21 -11.41 3.27
C LEU A 64 -5.68 -11.67 2.95
N ARG A 65 -6.17 -11.12 1.83
CA ARG A 65 -7.55 -11.37 1.38
C ARG A 65 -7.77 -12.85 1.06
N SER A 66 -6.86 -13.47 0.31
CA SER A 66 -6.95 -14.89 -0.01
C SER A 66 -6.91 -15.77 1.25
N LEU A 67 -6.08 -15.45 2.23
CA LEU A 67 -6.04 -16.15 3.51
C LEU A 67 -7.34 -15.96 4.29
N TRP A 68 -7.88 -14.75 4.33
CA TRP A 68 -9.15 -14.48 4.99
C TRP A 68 -10.32 -15.22 4.34
N ASP A 69 -10.35 -15.28 3.01
CA ASP A 69 -11.38 -16.00 2.26
C ASP A 69 -11.27 -17.51 2.53
N LYS A 70 -10.05 -18.05 2.66
CA LYS A 70 -9.82 -19.45 3.05
C LYS A 70 -10.28 -19.73 4.48
N ILE A 71 -9.96 -18.85 5.43
CA ILE A 71 -10.36 -18.99 6.84
C ILE A 71 -11.89 -18.96 6.96
N LYS A 72 -12.55 -18.05 6.25
CA LYS A 72 -14.02 -17.90 6.29
C LYS A 72 -14.77 -18.89 5.41
N GLY A 73 -14.08 -19.73 4.64
CA GLY A 73 -14.69 -20.61 3.64
C GLY A 73 -15.72 -21.58 4.21
N ASN A 74 -15.55 -21.97 5.48
CA ASN A 74 -16.46 -22.87 6.18
C ASN A 74 -17.44 -22.13 7.10
N ASN A 75 -17.34 -20.81 7.21
CA ASN A 75 -18.12 -20.06 8.18
C ASN A 75 -19.55 -19.84 7.68
N ILE A 76 -20.52 -20.08 8.55
CA ILE A 76 -21.95 -19.85 8.28
C ILE A 76 -22.40 -18.61 9.05
N ARG A 77 -23.21 -17.76 8.40
CA ARG A 77 -23.73 -16.52 9.00
C ARG A 77 -25.23 -16.59 9.26
N LEU A 78 -25.62 -16.53 10.53
CA LEU A 78 -27.03 -16.46 10.97
C LEU A 78 -27.41 -15.01 11.29
N THR A 79 -28.49 -14.48 10.71
CA THR A 79 -28.83 -13.03 10.78
C THR A 79 -30.09 -12.71 11.60
N GLU A 80 -30.99 -13.67 11.79
CA GLU A 80 -32.33 -13.45 12.41
C GLU A 80 -32.44 -14.08 13.80
N VAL A 81 -31.35 -14.11 14.57
CA VAL A 81 -31.33 -14.72 15.90
C VAL A 81 -31.48 -13.61 16.97
N PRO A 82 -32.38 -13.73 17.98
CA PRO A 82 -32.60 -12.74 19.04
C PRO A 82 -31.36 -12.42 19.91
N GLU A 83 -31.19 -11.18 20.39
CA GLU A 83 -29.99 -10.76 21.13
C GLU A 83 -29.85 -11.31 22.55
N GLU A 84 -30.94 -11.80 23.15
CA GLU A 84 -30.97 -12.27 24.55
C GLU A 84 -30.28 -13.63 24.77
N GLU A 85 -29.86 -14.31 23.70
CA GLU A 85 -29.41 -15.71 23.69
C GLU A 85 -27.88 -15.84 23.52
N GLU A 86 -27.12 -14.88 24.06
CA GLU A 86 -25.66 -14.79 23.81
C GLU A 86 -24.88 -16.01 24.32
N GLN A 87 -25.41 -16.74 25.32
CA GLN A 87 -24.81 -17.94 25.90
C GLN A 87 -25.23 -19.26 25.23
N GLU A 88 -26.23 -19.25 24.35
CA GLU A 88 -26.83 -20.46 23.76
C GLU A 88 -26.73 -20.48 22.23
N VAL A 89 -25.73 -19.79 21.66
CA VAL A 89 -25.58 -19.67 20.19
C VAL A 89 -25.39 -21.01 19.47
N GLU A 90 -24.71 -21.98 20.09
CA GLU A 90 -24.56 -23.35 19.56
C GLU A 90 -25.90 -24.10 19.56
N TYR A 91 -26.62 -24.05 20.69
CA TYR A 91 -27.94 -24.66 20.83
C TYR A 91 -28.93 -24.11 19.79
N ARG A 92 -28.89 -22.80 19.51
CA ARG A 92 -29.73 -22.19 18.49
C ARG A 92 -29.39 -22.66 17.08
N PHE A 93 -28.12 -22.89 16.79
CA PHE A 93 -27.73 -23.49 15.53
C PHE A 93 -28.29 -24.92 15.41
N GLU A 94 -28.16 -25.75 16.44
CA GLU A 94 -28.71 -27.11 16.46
C GLU A 94 -30.23 -27.15 16.31
N GLU A 95 -30.95 -26.24 16.99
CA GLU A 95 -32.40 -26.09 16.88
C GLU A 95 -32.80 -25.75 15.44
N ILE A 96 -32.17 -24.72 14.83
CA ILE A 96 -32.43 -24.33 13.44
C ILE A 96 -32.14 -25.48 12.47
N MET A 97 -31.04 -26.20 12.66
CA MET A 97 -30.66 -27.32 11.81
C MET A 97 -31.64 -28.49 11.92
N THR A 98 -32.13 -28.79 13.12
CA THR A 98 -33.09 -29.88 13.35
C THR A 98 -34.48 -29.53 12.83
N GLU A 99 -34.91 -28.29 13.02
CA GLU A 99 -36.22 -27.81 12.56
C GLU A 99 -36.31 -27.71 11.03
N ASN A 100 -35.26 -27.19 10.38
CA ASN A 100 -35.29 -26.88 8.95
C ASN A 100 -34.58 -27.91 8.07
N PHE A 101 -33.57 -28.62 8.60
CA PHE A 101 -32.66 -29.48 7.84
C PHE A 101 -32.50 -30.88 8.46
N LEU A 102 -33.59 -31.47 8.95
CA LEU A 102 -33.59 -32.76 9.63
C LEU A 102 -32.91 -33.90 8.84
N SER A 103 -33.03 -33.91 7.51
CA SER A 103 -32.35 -34.91 6.68
C SER A 103 -30.83 -34.75 6.70
N LEU A 104 -30.35 -33.50 6.67
CA LEU A 104 -28.93 -33.18 6.68
C LEU A 104 -28.28 -33.56 8.02
N VAL A 105 -28.95 -33.28 9.13
CA VAL A 105 -28.51 -33.66 10.48
C VAL A 105 -28.39 -35.18 10.65
N LYS A 106 -29.21 -35.96 9.94
CA LYS A 106 -29.15 -37.43 9.98
C LYS A 106 -28.08 -38.02 9.06
N GLU A 107 -27.77 -37.34 7.96
CA GLU A 107 -26.82 -37.81 6.95
C GLU A 107 -25.38 -37.38 7.28
N ILE A 108 -25.20 -36.25 7.96
CA ILE A 108 -23.91 -35.63 8.24
C ILE A 108 -23.89 -35.20 9.70
N ASP A 109 -22.84 -35.58 10.43
CA ASP A 109 -22.58 -35.07 11.78
C ASP A 109 -22.02 -33.65 11.71
N ILE A 110 -22.91 -32.66 11.73
CA ILE A 110 -22.56 -31.25 11.65
C ILE A 110 -22.37 -30.73 13.07
N GLN A 111 -21.11 -30.68 13.51
CA GLN A 111 -20.71 -30.09 14.79
C GLN A 111 -19.95 -28.78 14.53
N PRO A 112 -20.42 -27.63 15.05
CA PRO A 112 -19.70 -26.38 14.90
C PRO A 112 -18.38 -26.42 15.69
N GLN A 113 -17.31 -25.86 15.12
CA GLN A 113 -16.05 -25.73 15.85
C GLN A 113 -16.10 -24.57 16.85
N GLU A 114 -16.75 -23.47 16.46
CA GLU A 114 -16.95 -22.29 17.29
C GLU A 114 -18.22 -21.60 16.81
N ALA A 115 -19.13 -21.29 17.73
CA ALA A 115 -20.26 -20.42 17.44
C ALA A 115 -20.12 -19.16 18.26
N GLN A 116 -20.15 -18.00 17.60
CA GLN A 116 -20.06 -16.73 18.32
C GLN A 116 -20.89 -15.62 17.69
N ARG A 117 -21.47 -14.81 18.57
CA ARG A 117 -22.10 -13.56 18.19
C ARG A 117 -21.01 -12.56 17.82
N VAL A 118 -21.16 -11.88 16.68
CA VAL A 118 -20.17 -10.86 16.34
C VAL A 118 -20.21 -9.70 17.35
N PRO A 119 -19.07 -9.06 17.61
CA PRO A 119 -19.05 -7.86 18.43
C PRO A 119 -19.98 -6.76 17.90
N PRO A 120 -20.50 -5.89 18.77
CA PRO A 120 -21.32 -4.77 18.35
C PRO A 120 -20.59 -3.87 17.35
N LYS A 121 -21.34 -3.35 16.37
CA LYS A 121 -20.80 -2.40 15.40
C LYS A 121 -20.36 -1.14 16.12
N MET A 122 -19.27 -0.52 15.65
CA MET A 122 -18.76 0.74 16.22
C MET A 122 -19.79 1.89 16.16
N ASN A 123 -20.80 1.81 15.29
CA ASN A 123 -21.88 2.78 15.24
C ASN A 123 -23.09 2.30 16.06
N PRO A 124 -23.35 2.87 17.25
CA PRO A 124 -24.46 2.47 18.12
C PRO A 124 -25.84 2.87 17.57
N MET A 125 -25.92 3.76 16.57
CA MET A 125 -27.18 4.27 16.00
C MET A 125 -27.84 3.32 14.98
N ARG A 126 -27.29 2.12 14.77
CA ARG A 126 -27.87 1.10 13.89
C ARG A 126 -28.37 -0.09 14.72
N PRO A 127 -29.64 -0.09 15.17
CA PRO A 127 -30.23 -1.20 15.93
C PRO A 127 -30.57 -2.36 14.97
N THR A 128 -29.55 -2.90 14.30
CA THR A 128 -29.66 -4.19 13.60
C THR A 128 -29.14 -5.27 14.52
N GLN A 129 -29.93 -6.33 14.70
CA GLN A 129 -29.51 -7.52 15.44
C GLN A 129 -28.13 -8.00 14.95
N ARG A 130 -27.28 -8.39 15.89
CA ARG A 130 -25.95 -8.94 15.59
C ARG A 130 -26.09 -10.32 14.94
N HIS A 131 -25.22 -10.62 13.98
CA HIS A 131 -25.18 -11.94 13.36
C HIS A 131 -24.33 -12.90 14.19
N ILE A 132 -24.58 -14.20 14.05
CA ILE A 132 -23.73 -15.26 14.57
C ILE A 132 -22.86 -15.77 13.42
N ILE A 133 -21.60 -16.06 13.73
CA ILE A 133 -20.69 -16.80 12.88
C ILE A 133 -20.51 -18.16 13.54
N ILE A 134 -20.82 -19.20 12.77
CA ILE A 134 -20.57 -20.62 13.06
C ILE A 134 -19.42 -21.09 12.17
#